data_AF-A0A3D3ZXI8-F1
#
_entry.id   AF-A0A3D3ZXI8-F1
#
_cell.length_a   1.000
_cell.length_b   1.000
_cell.length_c   1.000
_cell.angle_alpha   90.00
_cell.angle_beta   90.00
_cell.angle_gamma   90.00
#
_symmetry.space_group_name_H-M   'P 1'
#
loop_
_entity.id
_entity.type
_entity.pdbx_description
1 polymer ?
#
loop_
_entity_poly.entity_id
_entity_poly.type
_entity_poly.pdbx_seq_one_letter_code
_entity_poly.pdbx_strand_id
1 'polypeptide(L)'
;SDDLPNYYSYSSIGPDGSPGADQVDDDRDGIDDNITELGLPNTDDRPVTRGVAFKILRSPKRSYRAPLKLSEGTAIDLGISGFGQTGRQFGVPYANNGTHTNFKPVVIVFAPTGEVSAIYVNDNMMKPDGNIFLMVGRPEQAVDPTNPQDLMTNNAGLTTNLVDQKNFWIGINHRTGSITTAENLGVDGAANIADLRYARGITTTGIGTGEQ
;
A
#
# COMPACT_ATOMS: atom_id res chain seq x y z
N SER A 1 -3.64 7.30 22.31
CA SER A 1 -4.77 6.51 22.82
C SER A 1 -5.63 6.27 21.60
N ASP A 2 -5.35 5.18 20.91
CA ASP A 2 -5.83 4.98 19.55
C ASP A 2 -6.86 3.86 19.58
N ASP A 3 -8.11 4.26 19.75
CA ASP A 3 -9.27 3.40 19.61
C ASP A 3 -9.48 3.10 18.12
N LEU A 4 -9.19 1.85 17.74
CA LEU A 4 -9.58 1.30 16.44
C LEU A 4 -10.86 0.46 16.59
N PRO A 5 -11.73 0.43 15.57
CA PRO A 5 -13.04 -0.21 15.67
C PRO A 5 -12.94 -1.74 15.77
N ASN A 6 -13.74 -2.31 16.67
CA ASN A 6 -13.86 -3.75 16.87
C ASN A 6 -14.56 -4.41 15.67
N TYR A 7 -13.96 -5.46 15.12
CA TYR A 7 -14.58 -6.35 14.12
C TYR A 7 -14.96 -7.68 14.79
N TYR A 8 -16.13 -8.22 14.44
CA TYR A 8 -16.69 -9.45 15.01
C TYR A 8 -16.64 -10.60 13.99
N SER A 9 -16.25 -11.81 14.42
CA SER A 9 -16.37 -13.05 13.62
C SER A 9 -17.04 -14.15 14.44
N TYR A 10 -17.91 -14.94 13.82
CA TYR A 10 -18.70 -16.00 14.46
C TYR A 10 -18.13 -17.39 14.13
N SER A 11 -17.92 -18.22 15.15
CA SER A 11 -17.71 -19.67 15.02
C SER A 11 -17.80 -20.35 16.38
N SER A 12 -18.83 -21.18 16.57
CA SER A 12 -18.76 -22.39 17.40
C SER A 12 -19.97 -23.28 17.11
N ILE A 13 -19.73 -24.45 16.52
CA ILE A 13 -20.69 -25.57 16.42
C ILE A 13 -20.35 -26.52 17.59
N GLY A 14 -21.37 -26.96 18.33
CA GLY A 14 -21.22 -27.88 19.47
C GLY A 14 -20.75 -29.29 19.06
N PRO A 15 -20.42 -30.17 20.03
CA PRO A 15 -19.84 -31.50 19.79
C PRO A 15 -20.76 -32.48 19.04
N ASP A 16 -22.06 -32.20 18.97
CA ASP A 16 -23.08 -32.96 18.24
C ASP A 16 -23.26 -32.51 16.78
N GLY A 17 -22.53 -31.47 16.37
CA GLY A 17 -22.53 -30.95 15.01
C GLY A 17 -23.77 -30.14 14.64
N SER A 18 -24.67 -29.82 15.57
CA SER A 18 -25.92 -29.08 15.28
C SER A 18 -26.23 -28.05 16.37
N PRO A 19 -26.29 -26.74 16.07
CA PRO A 19 -26.75 -25.75 17.04
C PRO A 19 -28.25 -25.97 17.38
N GLY A 20 -28.59 -26.06 18.67
CA GLY A 20 -29.95 -25.88 19.19
C GLY A 20 -30.96 -26.97 18.83
N ALA A 21 -30.82 -28.17 19.38
CA ALA A 21 -31.89 -29.18 19.34
C ALA A 21 -32.91 -28.93 20.47
N ASP A 22 -34.15 -28.64 20.10
CA ASP A 22 -35.30 -28.43 21.02
C ASP A 22 -35.43 -29.59 22.04
N GLN A 23 -35.58 -29.26 23.33
CA GLN A 23 -35.72 -30.21 24.44
C GLN A 23 -34.53 -31.18 24.64
N VAL A 24 -33.31 -30.72 24.34
CA VAL A 24 -32.09 -31.50 24.56
C VAL A 24 -31.14 -30.75 25.49
N ASP A 25 -30.96 -31.30 26.69
CA ASP A 25 -29.93 -30.92 27.66
C ASP A 25 -28.49 -31.14 27.09
N ASP A 26 -27.94 -30.11 26.44
CA ASP A 26 -26.65 -30.16 25.73
C ASP A 26 -25.41 -30.00 26.65
N ASP A 27 -25.60 -29.40 27.83
CA ASP A 27 -24.57 -29.20 28.86
C ASP A 27 -24.65 -30.23 30.01
N ARG A 28 -25.69 -31.07 30.01
CA ARG A 28 -25.96 -32.20 30.92
C ARG A 28 -26.21 -31.77 32.35
N ASP A 29 -26.80 -30.61 32.57
CA ASP A 29 -27.15 -30.12 33.90
C ASP A 29 -28.53 -30.60 34.41
N GLY A 30 -29.28 -31.31 33.56
CA GLY A 30 -30.57 -31.91 33.86
C GLY A 30 -31.76 -30.97 33.67
N ILE A 31 -31.57 -29.81 33.02
CA ILE A 31 -32.61 -28.81 32.77
C ILE A 31 -32.56 -28.35 31.31
N ASP A 32 -33.55 -28.76 30.51
CA ASP A 32 -33.74 -28.31 29.13
C ASP A 32 -34.05 -26.78 29.05
N ASP A 33 -33.59 -26.09 28.00
CA ASP A 33 -33.93 -24.69 27.64
C ASP A 33 -33.50 -23.62 28.67
N ASN A 34 -32.28 -23.69 29.21
CA ASN A 34 -31.82 -22.80 30.28
C ASN A 34 -30.70 -21.82 29.83
N ILE A 35 -30.25 -20.93 30.74
CA ILE A 35 -29.24 -19.89 30.40
C ILE A 35 -27.79 -20.40 30.44
N THR A 36 -27.57 -21.59 30.99
CA THR A 36 -26.27 -22.27 31.08
C THR A 36 -26.01 -23.13 29.85
N GLU A 37 -27.07 -23.57 29.18
CA GLU A 37 -27.09 -24.07 27.81
C GLU A 37 -26.34 -23.10 26.89
N LEU A 38 -25.38 -23.62 26.09
CA LEU A 38 -24.63 -22.80 25.15
C LEU A 38 -25.43 -22.61 23.86
N GLY A 39 -26.50 -21.86 23.98
CA GLY A 39 -27.49 -21.50 22.97
C GLY A 39 -28.56 -20.67 23.66
N LEU A 40 -29.32 -19.85 22.93
CA LEU A 40 -30.41 -19.11 23.59
C LEU A 40 -31.68 -19.98 23.57
N PRO A 41 -32.43 -20.08 24.69
CA PRO A 41 -33.69 -20.82 24.74
C PRO A 41 -34.70 -20.29 23.72
N ASN A 42 -35.24 -21.16 22.88
CA ASN A 42 -36.20 -20.85 21.82
C ASN A 42 -35.68 -19.88 20.72
N THR A 43 -34.37 -19.78 20.49
CA THR A 43 -33.89 -19.02 19.32
C THR A 43 -33.84 -19.90 18.09
N ASP A 44 -34.77 -19.66 17.15
CA ASP A 44 -34.37 -19.68 15.74
C ASP A 44 -33.18 -18.72 15.59
N ASP A 45 -32.19 -19.16 14.81
CA ASP A 45 -30.91 -18.56 14.42
C ASP A 45 -30.84 -17.02 14.40
N ARG A 46 -30.94 -16.38 15.57
CA ARG A 46 -30.55 -14.98 15.71
C ARG A 46 -29.07 -14.97 16.06
N PRO A 47 -28.20 -14.45 15.17
CA PRO A 47 -26.77 -14.45 15.41
C PRO A 47 -26.52 -13.75 16.74
N VAL A 48 -26.03 -14.50 17.74
CA VAL A 48 -25.65 -13.97 19.04
C VAL A 48 -24.66 -12.85 18.76
N THR A 49 -25.12 -11.60 18.78
CA THR A 49 -24.37 -10.41 18.34
C THR A 49 -23.28 -10.02 19.34
N ARG A 50 -22.83 -10.96 20.18
CA ARG A 50 -21.65 -10.82 21.02
C ARG A 50 -20.50 -11.52 20.34
N GLY A 51 -19.89 -10.84 19.37
CA GLY A 51 -18.59 -11.29 18.91
C GLY A 51 -17.58 -11.18 20.06
N VAL A 52 -16.78 -12.22 20.22
CA VAL A 52 -15.73 -12.30 21.23
C VAL A 52 -14.65 -11.29 20.91
N ALA A 53 -14.17 -10.55 21.91
CA ALA A 53 -13.05 -9.64 21.72
C ALA A 53 -11.78 -10.47 21.42
N PHE A 54 -11.27 -10.38 20.20
CA PHE A 54 -9.97 -10.95 19.83
C PHE A 54 -8.98 -9.83 19.52
N LYS A 55 -7.72 -10.02 19.93
CA LYS A 55 -6.63 -9.10 19.65
C LYS A 55 -5.68 -9.76 18.67
N ILE A 56 -5.61 -9.27 17.44
CA ILE A 56 -4.60 -9.73 16.49
C ILE A 56 -3.26 -9.10 16.87
N LEU A 57 -2.41 -9.87 17.53
CA LEU A 57 -1.01 -9.51 17.77
C LEU A 57 -0.17 -9.95 16.58
N ARG A 58 0.08 -9.04 15.64
CA ARG A 58 1.06 -9.30 14.56
C ARG A 58 2.45 -8.91 15.05
N SER A 59 3.30 -9.90 15.30
CA SER A 59 4.73 -9.65 15.52
C SER A 59 5.36 -9.24 14.18
N PRO A 60 6.09 -8.11 14.11
CA PRO A 60 6.82 -7.73 12.90
C PRO A 60 7.77 -8.87 12.52
N LYS A 61 7.60 -9.44 11.32
CA LYS A 61 8.55 -10.42 10.81
C LYS A 61 9.82 -9.66 10.41
N ARG A 62 10.95 -9.97 11.04
CA ARG A 62 12.23 -9.36 10.67
C ARG A 62 12.50 -9.61 9.18
N SER A 63 12.73 -8.54 8.43
CA SER A 63 13.37 -8.64 7.13
C SER A 63 14.78 -9.21 7.34
N TYR A 64 15.11 -10.29 6.64
CA TYR A 64 16.48 -10.82 6.61
C TYR A 64 17.43 -9.97 5.76
N ARG A 65 16.90 -8.99 5.01
CA ARG A 65 17.69 -8.01 4.27
C ARG A 65 17.87 -6.75 5.11
N ALA A 66 19.11 -6.25 5.14
CA ALA A 66 19.43 -4.99 5.77
C ALA A 66 18.49 -3.89 5.23
N PRO A 67 17.94 -3.01 6.10
CA PRO A 67 17.20 -1.85 5.65
C PRO A 67 18.07 -1.04 4.69
N LEU A 68 17.50 -0.62 3.57
CA LEU A 68 18.17 0.32 2.68
C LEU A 68 18.37 1.63 3.46
N LYS A 69 19.62 1.97 3.75
CA LYS A 69 19.97 3.25 4.34
C LYS A 69 20.11 4.27 3.22
N LEU A 70 19.27 5.29 3.26
CA LEU A 70 19.41 6.44 2.39
C LEU A 70 20.50 7.34 2.98
N SER A 71 21.38 7.85 2.12
CA SER A 71 22.31 8.91 2.50
C SER A 71 21.53 10.16 2.92
N GLU A 72 22.16 11.03 3.71
CA GLU A 72 21.62 12.34 3.97
C GLU A 72 21.37 13.09 2.65
N GLY A 73 20.29 13.89 2.60
CA GLY A 73 19.92 14.62 1.39
C GLY A 73 19.18 13.79 0.33
N THR A 74 18.59 12.65 0.70
CA THR A 74 17.75 11.86 -0.21
C THR A 74 16.26 12.12 0.05
N ALA A 75 15.47 12.23 -1.02
CA ALA A 75 14.03 12.42 -1.01
C ALA A 75 13.35 11.55 -2.07
N ILE A 76 12.05 11.29 -1.87
CA ILE A 76 11.21 10.68 -2.91
C ILE A 76 10.68 11.81 -3.81
N ASP A 77 11.00 11.74 -5.10
CA ASP A 77 10.48 12.69 -6.09
C ASP A 77 9.06 12.30 -6.50
N LEU A 78 8.08 12.91 -5.85
CA LEU A 78 6.67 12.67 -6.14
C LEU A 78 6.30 13.12 -7.56
N GLY A 79 6.97 14.14 -8.11
CA GLY A 79 6.76 14.70 -9.46
C GLY A 79 6.83 13.66 -10.57
N ILE A 80 7.63 12.61 -10.38
CA ILE A 80 7.82 11.51 -11.32
C ILE A 80 7.53 10.14 -10.72
N SER A 81 6.94 10.08 -9.53
CA SER A 81 6.50 8.83 -8.90
C SER A 81 5.01 8.57 -9.18
N GLY A 82 4.61 7.30 -9.17
CA GLY A 82 3.23 6.93 -9.46
C GLY A 82 3.09 5.44 -9.71
N PHE A 83 2.04 5.05 -10.43
CA PHE A 83 1.78 3.66 -10.78
C PHE A 83 1.66 3.46 -12.29
N GLY A 84 1.98 2.25 -12.74
CA GLY A 84 2.12 1.92 -14.14
C GLY A 84 3.42 2.46 -14.76
N GLN A 85 3.66 2.14 -16.02
CA GLN A 85 4.94 2.47 -16.67
C GLN A 85 5.14 3.97 -16.95
N THR A 86 4.06 4.75 -16.97
CA THR A 86 4.11 6.18 -17.35
C THR A 86 3.42 7.09 -16.33
N GLY A 87 2.82 6.52 -15.28
CA GLY A 87 2.00 7.30 -14.35
C GLY A 87 2.81 8.16 -13.40
N ARG A 88 2.31 9.37 -13.14
CA ARG A 88 2.93 10.40 -12.28
C ARG A 88 1.93 10.97 -11.27
N GLN A 89 1.01 10.12 -10.84
CA GLN A 89 -0.17 10.49 -10.06
C GLN A 89 0.20 11.08 -8.69
N PHE A 90 1.43 10.91 -8.22
CA PHE A 90 1.84 11.38 -6.88
C PHE A 90 2.27 12.84 -6.88
N GLY A 91 2.71 13.36 -8.02
CA GLY A 91 3.19 14.73 -8.17
C GLY A 91 2.10 15.68 -8.63
N VAL A 92 1.15 15.20 -9.43
CA VAL A 92 0.11 16.05 -10.03
C VAL A 92 -1.17 15.91 -9.20
N PRO A 93 -1.67 16.98 -8.56
CA PRO A 93 -3.03 16.99 -8.06
C PRO A 93 -3.98 16.74 -9.23
N TYR A 94 -4.90 15.78 -9.12
CA TYR A 94 -5.99 15.56 -10.07
C TYR A 94 -6.98 16.74 -10.06
N ALA A 95 -6.54 17.93 -10.45
CA ALA A 95 -7.37 19.11 -10.52
C ALA A 95 -6.94 19.98 -11.70
N ASN A 96 -7.83 20.06 -12.67
CA ASN A 96 -7.77 20.98 -13.79
C ASN A 96 -7.58 22.42 -13.28
N ASN A 97 -6.55 23.12 -13.76
CA ASN A 97 -6.38 24.58 -13.63
C ASN A 97 -6.30 25.20 -12.22
N GLY A 98 -5.26 24.91 -11.45
CA GLY A 98 -4.97 25.74 -10.29
C GLY A 98 -3.61 25.46 -9.65
N THR A 99 -2.88 26.53 -9.32
CA THR A 99 -1.75 26.50 -8.39
C THR A 99 -2.22 25.94 -7.05
N HIS A 100 -1.84 24.69 -6.74
CA HIS A 100 -2.22 24.03 -5.49
C HIS A 100 -1.04 24.03 -4.51
N THR A 101 -1.23 24.66 -3.35
CA THR A 101 -0.22 24.86 -2.30
C THR A 101 -0.31 23.85 -1.14
N ASN A 102 -1.18 22.85 -1.23
CA ASN A 102 -1.46 21.92 -0.13
C ASN A 102 -1.25 20.46 -0.56
N PHE A 103 -0.01 19.99 -0.50
CA PHE A 103 0.33 18.59 -0.73
C PHE A 103 -0.05 17.77 0.51
N LYS A 104 -0.81 16.69 0.30
CA LYS A 104 -1.07 15.68 1.35
C LYS A 104 -0.10 14.51 1.20
N PRO A 105 0.19 13.78 2.29
CA PRO A 105 0.99 12.56 2.21
C PRO A 105 0.39 11.55 1.23
N VAL A 106 1.26 10.89 0.46
CA VAL A 106 0.88 9.69 -0.30
C VAL A 106 0.89 8.50 0.64
N VAL A 107 -0.24 7.80 0.75
CA VAL A 107 -0.37 6.62 1.63
C VAL A 107 -0.56 5.38 0.77
N ILE A 108 0.34 4.40 0.90
CA ILE A 108 0.25 3.10 0.22
C ILE A 108 -0.18 2.07 1.26
N VAL A 109 -1.35 1.46 1.06
CA VAL A 109 -1.94 0.49 1.99
C VAL A 109 -1.78 -0.91 1.43
N PHE A 110 -1.12 -1.77 2.20
CA PHE A 110 -0.99 -3.20 1.90
C PHE A 110 -2.10 -3.98 2.59
N ALA A 111 -2.74 -4.88 1.84
CA ALA A 111 -3.66 -5.85 2.40
C ALA A 111 -2.90 -6.89 3.24
N PRO A 112 -3.60 -7.63 4.13
CA PRO A 112 -3.01 -8.76 4.86
C PRO A 112 -2.45 -9.86 3.95
N THR A 113 -2.95 -9.96 2.71
CA THR A 113 -2.50 -10.87 1.64
C THR A 113 -1.16 -10.44 1.02
N GLY A 114 -0.66 -9.25 1.34
CA GLY A 114 0.59 -8.68 0.83
C GLY A 114 0.42 -7.81 -0.42
N GLU A 115 -0.72 -7.87 -1.11
CA GLU A 115 -1.00 -6.99 -2.24
C GLU A 115 -1.24 -5.53 -1.80
N VAL A 116 -1.11 -4.58 -2.72
CA VAL A 116 -1.47 -3.18 -2.47
C VAL A 116 -2.99 -3.06 -2.64
N SER A 117 -3.68 -2.77 -1.53
CA SER A 117 -5.13 -2.65 -1.47
C SER A 117 -5.61 -1.29 -1.99
N ALA A 118 -4.93 -0.22 -1.57
CA ALA A 118 -5.32 1.14 -1.87
C ALA A 118 -4.12 2.08 -1.86
N ILE A 119 -4.21 3.15 -2.65
CA ILE A 119 -3.28 4.26 -2.63
C ILE A 119 -4.08 5.54 -2.41
N TYR A 120 -3.72 6.34 -1.41
CA TYR A 120 -4.34 7.64 -1.18
C TYR A 120 -3.38 8.74 -1.66
N VAL A 121 -3.88 9.62 -2.54
CA VAL A 121 -3.17 10.82 -2.98
C VAL A 121 -4.12 11.99 -2.85
N ASN A 122 -3.73 13.01 -2.08
CA ASN A 122 -4.60 14.17 -1.80
C ASN A 122 -5.98 13.74 -1.30
N ASP A 123 -6.00 12.80 -0.35
CA ASP A 123 -7.19 12.19 0.26
C ASP A 123 -8.10 11.39 -0.70
N ASN A 124 -7.76 11.31 -1.99
CA ASN A 124 -8.47 10.47 -2.95
C ASN A 124 -7.92 9.04 -2.94
N MET A 125 -8.81 8.09 -2.65
CA MET A 125 -8.51 6.67 -2.78
C MET A 125 -8.45 6.27 -4.25
N MET A 126 -7.34 5.66 -4.66
CA MET A 126 -7.14 5.08 -5.97
C MET A 126 -6.83 3.59 -5.85
N LYS A 127 -7.38 2.81 -6.78
CA LYS A 127 -6.99 1.41 -6.95
C LYS A 127 -5.71 1.37 -7.78
N PRO A 128 -4.67 0.62 -7.36
CA PRO A 128 -3.49 0.45 -8.20
C PRO A 128 -3.86 -0.30 -9.49
N ASP A 129 -3.60 0.33 -10.65
CA ASP A 129 -3.80 -0.31 -11.97
C ASP A 129 -2.53 -1.01 -12.50
N GLY A 130 -1.44 -0.92 -11.75
CA GLY A 130 -0.12 -1.42 -12.10
C GLY A 130 0.85 -1.29 -10.94
N ASN A 131 2.09 -1.71 -11.16
CA ASN A 131 3.16 -1.59 -10.17
C ASN A 131 3.40 -0.13 -9.80
N ILE A 132 3.76 0.11 -8.55
CA ILE A 132 4.10 1.44 -8.04
C ILE A 132 5.59 1.66 -8.23
N PHE A 133 5.97 2.85 -8.67
CA PHE A 133 7.35 3.25 -8.87
C PHE A 133 7.61 4.55 -8.11
N LEU A 134 8.61 4.52 -7.23
CA LEU A 134 9.07 5.66 -6.45
C LEU A 134 10.48 6.02 -6.91
N MET A 135 10.68 7.25 -7.38
CA MET A 135 12.02 7.75 -7.64
C MET A 135 12.64 8.22 -6.32
N VAL A 136 13.82 7.71 -6.02
CA VAL A 136 14.62 8.12 -4.87
C VAL A 136 15.83 8.88 -5.39
N GLY A 137 15.92 10.15 -5.02
CA GLY A 137 16.99 11.04 -5.48
C GLY A 137 17.17 12.25 -4.56
N ARG A 138 17.58 13.39 -5.11
CA ARG A 138 17.88 14.60 -4.36
C ARG A 138 16.69 15.57 -4.34
N PRO A 139 16.38 16.22 -3.20
CA PRO A 139 15.24 17.14 -3.10
C PRO A 139 15.39 18.35 -4.03
N GLU A 140 16.60 18.87 -4.21
CA GLU A 140 16.89 20.02 -5.09
C GLU A 140 16.76 19.71 -6.58
N GLN A 141 16.65 18.43 -6.95
CA GLN A 141 16.45 17.95 -8.32
C GLN A 141 15.03 17.42 -8.53
N ALA A 142 14.13 17.58 -7.55
CA ALA A 142 12.75 17.15 -7.68
C ALA A 142 12.07 17.85 -8.86
N VAL A 143 11.31 17.09 -9.65
CA VAL A 143 10.51 17.65 -10.73
C VAL A 143 9.44 18.56 -10.15
N ASP A 144 9.28 19.73 -10.75
CA ASP A 144 8.22 20.64 -10.35
C ASP A 144 6.84 20.07 -10.73
N PRO A 145 5.95 19.87 -9.75
CA PRO A 145 4.58 19.45 -10.04
C PRO A 145 3.76 20.49 -10.81
N THR A 146 4.15 21.77 -10.81
CA THR A 146 3.41 22.85 -11.52
C THR A 146 3.75 22.97 -13.01
N ASN A 147 4.90 22.44 -13.43
CA ASN A 147 5.27 22.28 -14.82
C ASN A 147 5.55 20.81 -15.16
N PRO A 148 4.50 19.97 -15.26
CA PRO A 148 4.67 18.54 -15.47
C PRO A 148 5.21 18.19 -16.86
N GLN A 149 5.38 19.14 -17.79
CA GLN A 149 5.88 18.82 -19.13
C GLN A 149 7.41 18.79 -19.19
N ASP A 150 8.09 19.51 -18.30
CA ASP A 150 9.54 19.52 -18.25
C ASP A 150 10.05 18.47 -17.26
N LEU A 151 10.67 17.43 -17.81
CA LEU A 151 11.31 16.37 -17.05
C LEU A 151 12.84 16.49 -17.07
N MET A 152 13.40 17.48 -17.77
CA MET A 152 14.84 17.68 -17.89
C MET A 152 15.35 18.68 -16.88
N THR A 153 14.61 19.78 -16.72
CA THR A 153 14.95 20.86 -15.80
C THR A 153 13.82 21.13 -14.82
N ASN A 154 14.20 21.41 -13.57
CA ASN A 154 13.25 21.87 -12.57
C ASN A 154 13.16 23.40 -12.52
N ASN A 155 12.33 23.93 -11.62
CA ASN A 155 12.12 25.38 -11.48
C ASN A 155 13.38 26.19 -11.12
N ALA A 156 14.42 25.55 -10.60
CA ALA A 156 15.70 26.17 -10.31
C ALA A 156 16.68 26.12 -11.50
N GLY A 157 16.27 25.54 -12.64
CA GLY A 157 17.13 25.30 -13.80
C GLY A 157 18.13 24.16 -13.60
N LEU A 158 17.95 23.32 -12.58
CA LEU A 158 18.78 22.15 -12.31
C LEU A 158 18.27 20.94 -13.06
N THR A 159 19.17 20.01 -13.40
CA THR A 159 18.79 18.70 -13.95
C THR A 159 17.93 17.95 -12.94
N THR A 160 16.87 17.30 -13.42
CA THR A 160 15.94 16.59 -12.55
C THR A 160 16.51 15.25 -12.08
N ASN A 161 15.84 14.65 -11.09
CA ASN A 161 16.21 13.32 -10.61
C ASN A 161 16.12 12.24 -11.69
N LEU A 162 15.33 12.43 -12.75
CA LEU A 162 15.21 11.48 -13.85
C LEU A 162 16.49 11.41 -14.69
N VAL A 163 17.23 12.51 -14.78
CA VAL A 163 18.45 12.61 -15.59
C VAL A 163 19.67 12.08 -14.84
N ASP A 164 19.70 12.19 -13.51
CA ASP A 164 20.85 11.77 -12.70
C ASP A 164 20.89 10.24 -12.49
N GLN A 165 21.95 9.62 -12.99
CA GLN A 165 22.21 8.18 -12.89
C GLN A 165 22.53 7.69 -11.47
N LYS A 166 22.88 8.59 -10.55
CA LYS A 166 23.13 8.25 -9.13
C LYS A 166 21.85 7.96 -8.36
N ASN A 167 20.70 8.31 -8.94
CA ASN A 167 19.40 8.04 -8.34
C ASN A 167 18.95 6.61 -8.65
N PHE A 168 17.90 6.16 -7.98
CA PHE A 168 17.37 4.82 -8.20
C PHE A 168 15.86 4.77 -8.01
N TRP A 169 15.26 3.74 -8.59
CA TRP A 169 13.84 3.46 -8.50
C TRP A 169 13.57 2.39 -7.46
N ILE A 170 12.48 2.56 -6.71
CA ILE A 170 11.84 1.50 -5.92
C ILE A 170 10.59 1.08 -6.68
N GLY A 171 10.52 -0.19 -7.07
CA GLY A 171 9.35 -0.83 -7.64
C GLY A 171 8.59 -1.61 -6.58
N ILE A 172 7.27 -1.48 -6.54
CA ILE A 172 6.38 -2.26 -5.67
C ILE A 172 5.38 -2.99 -6.57
N ASN A 173 5.42 -4.31 -6.54
CA ASN A 173 4.44 -5.13 -7.23
C ASN A 173 3.08 -4.99 -6.56
N HIS A 174 2.09 -4.45 -7.27
CA HIS A 174 0.78 -4.18 -6.68
C HIS A 174 -0.01 -5.44 -6.28
N ARG A 175 0.28 -6.62 -6.87
CA ARG A 175 -0.43 -7.87 -6.56
C ARG A 175 0.25 -8.72 -5.49
N THR A 176 1.55 -8.54 -5.29
CA THR A 176 2.31 -9.39 -4.35
C THR A 176 2.98 -8.61 -3.22
N GLY A 177 3.02 -7.28 -3.32
CA GLY A 177 3.77 -6.41 -2.40
C GLY A 177 5.28 -6.58 -2.49
N SER A 178 5.78 -7.36 -3.44
CA SER A 178 7.21 -7.56 -3.63
C SER A 178 7.87 -6.23 -4.00
N ILE A 179 9.00 -5.94 -3.36
CA ILE A 179 9.76 -4.69 -3.56
C ILE A 179 11.04 -5.00 -4.33
N THR A 180 11.28 -4.25 -5.40
CA THR A 180 12.51 -4.27 -6.18
C THR A 180 13.16 -2.89 -6.18
N THR A 181 14.47 -2.87 -6.38
CA THR A 181 15.24 -1.63 -6.56
C THR A 181 16.02 -1.74 -7.86
N ALA A 182 16.11 -0.65 -8.62
CA ALA A 182 16.93 -0.59 -9.82
C ALA A 182 17.57 0.79 -9.96
N GLU A 183 18.79 0.83 -10.48
CA GLU A 183 19.50 2.08 -10.77
C GLU A 183 18.75 2.90 -11.82
N ASN A 184 18.88 4.22 -11.73
CA ASN A 184 18.38 5.10 -12.76
C ASN A 184 19.39 5.15 -13.90
N LEU A 185 18.95 4.87 -15.13
CA LEU A 185 19.84 4.90 -16.28
C LEU A 185 20.15 6.31 -16.79
N GLY A 186 19.50 7.32 -16.20
CA GLY A 186 19.53 8.68 -16.74
C GLY A 186 18.84 8.74 -18.11
N VAL A 187 18.69 9.95 -18.62
CA VAL A 187 18.14 10.18 -19.96
C VAL A 187 19.08 11.12 -20.68
N ASP A 188 19.62 10.66 -21.81
CA ASP A 188 20.38 11.50 -22.73
C ASP A 188 19.41 12.13 -23.75
N GLY A 189 19.23 13.46 -23.68
CA GLY A 189 18.33 14.19 -24.57
C GLY A 189 17.01 14.60 -23.91
N ALA A 190 15.97 14.90 -24.70
CA ALA A 190 14.71 15.41 -24.15
C ALA A 190 13.93 14.32 -23.38
N ALA A 191 14.00 14.35 -22.04
CA ALA A 191 13.22 13.47 -21.19
C ALA A 191 11.73 13.63 -21.45
N ASN A 192 11.11 12.56 -21.90
CA ASN A 192 9.70 12.46 -22.23
C ASN A 192 9.10 11.24 -21.54
N ILE A 193 7.80 11.05 -21.69
CA ILE A 193 7.05 9.96 -21.05
C ILE A 193 7.62 8.57 -21.43
N ALA A 194 8.27 8.42 -22.57
CA ALA A 194 8.91 7.16 -22.97
C ALA A 194 10.11 6.79 -22.09
N ASP A 195 10.80 7.77 -21.52
CA ASP A 195 11.97 7.52 -20.66
C ASP A 195 11.56 6.98 -19.29
N LEU A 196 10.42 7.44 -18.76
CA LEU A 196 9.79 6.82 -17.59
C LEU A 196 9.43 5.36 -17.84
N ARG A 197 8.89 5.04 -19.02
CA ARG A 197 8.56 3.66 -19.40
C ARG A 197 9.81 2.79 -19.41
N TYR A 198 10.90 3.29 -19.98
CA TYR A 198 12.16 2.56 -20.08
C TYR A 198 12.77 2.30 -18.70
N ALA A 199 12.95 3.34 -17.88
CA ALA A 199 13.53 3.22 -16.54
C ALA A 199 12.71 2.28 -15.62
N ARG A 200 11.38 2.35 -15.69
CA ARG A 200 10.49 1.49 -14.88
C ARG A 200 10.35 0.07 -15.42
N GLY A 201 10.52 -0.12 -16.73
CA GLY A 201 10.56 -1.45 -17.34
C GLY A 201 11.66 -2.32 -16.72
N ILE A 202 12.83 -1.73 -16.51
CA ILE A 202 14.00 -2.38 -15.89
C ILE A 202 13.76 -2.63 -14.40
N THR A 203 13.16 -1.67 -13.71
CA THR A 203 12.78 -1.82 -12.29
C THR A 203 11.82 -3.00 -12.08
N THR A 204 10.95 -3.28 -13.05
CA THR A 204 10.00 -4.40 -13.01
C THR A 204 10.68 -5.76 -13.18
N THR A 205 11.75 -5.84 -13.97
CA THR A 205 12.50 -7.09 -14.19
C THR A 205 13.55 -7.34 -13.11
N GLY A 206 13.89 -6.34 -12.31
CA GLY A 206 14.87 -6.45 -11.22
C GLY A 206 16.30 -6.68 -11.71
N ILE A 207 16.54 -6.48 -13.00
CA ILE A 207 17.87 -6.58 -13.61
C ILE A 207 18.51 -5.20 -13.44
N GLY A 208 19.31 -5.03 -12.39
CA GLY A 208 20.25 -3.91 -12.33
C GLY A 208 21.27 -4.08 -13.45
N THR A 209 21.47 -3.04 -14.26
CA THR A 209 22.60 -2.95 -15.19
C THR A 209 23.84 -2.66 -14.37
N GLY A 210 24.32 -3.63 -13.59
CA GLY A 210 25.59 -3.47 -12.88
C GLY A 210 26.65 -3.04 -13.88
N GLU A 211 27.19 -1.83 -13.69
CA GLU A 211 28.38 -1.39 -14.42
C GLU A 211 29.50 -2.42 -14.16
N GLN A 212 30.11 -2.89 -15.24
CA GLN A 212 31.47 -3.43 -15.24
C GLN A 212 32.47 -2.28 -15.33
#